data_AF-A0A0R2NY54-F1
#
_entry.id   AF-A0A0R2NY54-F1
#
_cell.length_a   1.000
_cell.length_b   1.000
_cell.length_c   1.000
_cell.angle_alpha   90.00
_cell.angle_beta   90.00
_cell.angle_gamma   90.00
#
_symmetry.space_group_name_H-M   'P 1'
#
loop_
_entity.id
_entity.type
_entity.pdbx_description
1 polymer ?
#
loop_
_entity_poly.entity_id
_entity_poly.type
_entity_poly.pdbx_seq_one_letter_code
_entity_poly.pdbx_strand_id
1 'polypeptide(L)' 'MRRLPLIRIGLAFALSPLLIAFIASLFQGGSIWDETGAGASLWYFFFTLPVGFLIILIGLIALIIRRVRKRDIT' A
#
# COMPACT_ATOMS: atom_id res chain seq x y z
N MET A 1 16.03 0.84 -15.80
CA MET A 1 14.72 0.20 -15.53
C MET A 1 14.26 0.47 -14.08
N ARG A 2 13.80 1.68 -13.73
CA ARG A 2 13.33 2.03 -12.36
C ARG A 2 11.84 2.37 -12.29
N ARG A 3 11.00 1.72 -13.12
CA ARG A 3 9.75 2.32 -13.61
C ARG A 3 8.45 1.84 -12.95
N LEU A 4 8.41 1.55 -11.64
CA LEU A 4 7.12 1.39 -10.93
C LEU A 4 7.16 1.93 -9.48
N PRO A 5 7.72 3.13 -9.21
CA PRO A 5 7.79 3.65 -7.84
C PRO A 5 6.39 3.79 -7.23
N LEU A 6 5.40 4.25 -8.01
CA LEU A 6 4.04 4.46 -7.51
C LEU A 6 3.36 3.16 -7.09
N ILE A 7 3.49 2.07 -7.86
CA ILE A 7 2.89 0.78 -7.49
C ILE A 7 3.49 0.27 -6.18
N ARG A 8 4.82 0.37 -6.02
CA ARG A 8 5.51 -0.07 -4.80
C ARG A 8 5.13 0.79 -3.58
N ILE A 9 5.07 2.11 -3.77
CA ILE A 9 4.66 3.05 -2.72
C ILE A 9 3.21 2.79 -2.31
N GLY A 10 2.30 2.61 -3.26
CA GLY A 10 0.90 2.33 -2.97
C GLY A 10 0.71 1.00 -2.23
N LEU A 11 1.46 -0.05 -2.60
CA LEU A 11 1.45 -1.33 -1.87
C LEU A 11 2.00 -1.18 -0.44
N ALA A 12 3.13 -0.50 -0.26
CA ALA A 12 3.71 -0.27 1.06
C ALA A 12 2.76 0.55 1.94
N PHE A 13 2.10 1.55 1.37
CA PHE A 13 1.10 2.37 2.08
C PHE A 13 -0.13 1.55 2.48
N ALA A 14 -0.70 0.78 1.54
CA ALA A 14 -1.86 -0.08 1.77
C ALA A 14 -1.62 -1.09 2.90
N LEU A 15 -0.42 -1.69 2.94
CA LEU A 15 -0.05 -2.70 3.94
C LEU A 15 0.51 -2.11 5.24
N SER A 16 0.71 -0.79 5.31
CA SER A 16 1.32 -0.15 6.48
C SER A 16 0.58 -0.40 7.80
N PRO A 17 -0.77 -0.42 7.87
CA PRO A 17 -1.45 -0.71 9.14
C PRO A 17 -1.14 -2.11 9.67
N LEU A 18 -1.00 -3.10 8.78
CA LEU A 18 -0.64 -4.47 9.19
C LEU A 18 0.76 -4.52 9.80
N LEU A 19 1.71 -3.83 9.16
CA LEU A 19 3.08 -3.78 9.64
C LEU A 19 3.16 -3.05 10.99
N ILE A 20 2.40 -1.98 11.16
CA ILE A 20 2.31 -1.24 12.42
C ILE A 20 1.70 -2.12 13.51
N ALA A 21 0.59 -2.80 13.24
CA ALA A 21 -0.06 -3.71 14.20
C ALA A 21 0.91 -4.82 14.63
N PHE A 22 1.61 -5.43 13.65
CA PHE A 22 2.60 -6.45 13.92
C PHE A 22 3.72 -5.94 14.82
N ILE A 23 4.37 -4.82 14.46
CA ILE A 23 5.45 -4.24 15.26
C ILE A 23 4.96 -3.86 16.66
N ALA A 24 3.79 -3.23 16.80
CA ALA A 24 3.24 -2.86 18.09
C ALA A 24 2.99 -4.08 18.98
N SER A 25 2.52 -5.20 18.41
CA SER A 25 2.30 -6.45 19.14
C SER A 25 3.58 -7.06 19.72
N LEU A 26 4.74 -6.85 19.07
CA LEU A 26 6.03 -7.32 19.58
C LEU A 26 6.45 -6.63 20.88
N PHE A 27 6.00 -5.39 21.11
CA PHE A 27 6.36 -4.60 22.30
C PHE A 27 5.29 -4.63 23.39
N GLN A 28 4.01 -4.63 23.01
CA GLN A 28 2.89 -4.61 23.96
C GLN A 28 2.50 -6.01 24.44
N GLY A 29 2.92 -7.05 23.72
CA GLY A 29 2.43 -8.41 23.91
C GLY A 29 0.99 -8.56 23.42
N GLY A 30 0.58 -9.81 23.20
CA GLY A 30 -0.77 -10.11 22.74
C GLY A 30 -0.91 -10.21 21.21
N SER A 31 -2.16 -10.14 20.76
CA SER A 31 -2.54 -10.44 19.39
C SER A 31 -2.66 -9.17 18.55
N ILE A 32 -2.25 -9.21 17.28
CA ILE A 32 -2.51 -8.14 16.31
C ILE A 32 -4.01 -7.91 16.06
N TRP A 33 -4.84 -8.85 16.48
CA TRP A 33 -6.30 -8.79 16.38
C TRP A 33 -6.96 -8.17 17.62
N ASP A 34 -6.18 -7.82 18.65
CA ASP A 34 -6.69 -7.10 19.82
C ASP A 34 -6.91 -5.62 19.47
N GLU A 35 -8.16 -5.27 19.23
CA GLU A 35 -8.59 -3.93 18.84
C GLU A 35 -8.43 -2.89 19.94
N THR A 36 -8.22 -3.31 21.19
CA THR A 36 -7.92 -2.40 22.31
C THR A 36 -6.42 -2.18 22.50
N GLY A 37 -5.60 -3.02 21.89
CA GLY A 37 -4.14 -2.96 21.91
C GLY A 37 -3.53 -2.69 20.53
N ALA A 38 -2.53 -3.48 20.16
CA ALA A 38 -1.78 -3.33 18.91
C ALA A 38 -2.67 -3.34 17.63
N GLY A 39 -3.81 -4.05 17.68
CA GLY A 39 -4.76 -4.18 16.59
C GLY A 39 -5.58 -2.92 16.30
N ALA A 40 -5.58 -1.92 17.19
CA ALA A 40 -6.26 -0.64 16.94
C ALA A 40 -5.80 0.02 15.63
N SER A 41 -4.54 -0.21 15.24
CA SER A 41 -4.00 0.30 13.98
C SER A 41 -4.63 -0.33 12.72
N LEU A 42 -5.23 -1.52 12.80
CA LEU A 42 -5.88 -2.16 11.65
C LEU A 42 -7.10 -1.37 11.15
N TRP A 43 -7.74 -0.56 11.99
CA TRP A 43 -8.82 0.35 11.57
C TRP A 43 -8.38 1.34 10.49
N TYR A 44 -7.08 1.67 10.42
CA TYR A 44 -6.58 2.54 9.35
C TYR A 44 -6.70 1.92 7.96
N PHE A 45 -6.97 0.62 7.82
CA PHE A 45 -7.25 0.00 6.51
C PHE A 45 -8.44 0.64 5.79
N PHE A 46 -9.44 1.16 6.52
CA PHE A 46 -10.55 1.90 5.91
C PHE A 46 -10.08 3.11 5.09
N PHE A 47 -8.90 3.64 5.40
CA PHE A 47 -8.27 4.75 4.68
C PHE A 47 -7.10 4.30 3.80
N THR A 48 -6.20 3.46 4.31
CA THR A 48 -4.97 3.11 3.60
C THR A 48 -5.22 2.18 2.42
N LEU A 49 -6.22 1.30 2.46
CA LEU A 49 -6.56 0.43 1.33
C LEU A 49 -7.10 1.25 0.15
N PRO A 50 -8.13 2.12 0.31
CA PRO A 50 -8.59 2.97 -0.79
C PRO A 50 -7.49 3.86 -1.36
N VAL A 51 -6.73 4.55 -0.49
CA VAL A 51 -5.69 5.48 -0.94
C VAL A 51 -4.51 4.76 -1.60
N GLY A 52 -4.05 3.65 -1.01
CA GLY A 52 -3.01 2.83 -1.60
C GLY A 52 -3.42 2.25 -2.95
N PHE A 53 -4.68 1.82 -3.09
CA PHE A 53 -5.25 1.37 -4.35
C PHE A 53 -5.25 2.48 -5.41
N LEU A 54 -5.66 3.71 -5.06
CA LEU A 54 -5.62 4.85 -5.98
C LEU A 54 -4.20 5.15 -6.49
N ILE A 55 -3.19 5.12 -5.60
CA ILE A 55 -1.79 5.33 -5.98
C ILE A 55 -1.32 4.25 -6.96
N ILE A 56 -1.66 2.98 -6.70
CA ILE A 56 -1.34 1.86 -7.60
C ILE A 56 -2.02 2.07 -8.95
N LEU A 57 -3.30 2.43 -8.96
CA LEU A 57 -4.09 2.64 -10.18
C LEU A 57 -3.50 3.76 -11.04
N ILE A 58 -3.12 4.89 -10.44
CA ILE A 58 -2.43 5.98 -11.13
C ILE A 58 -1.11 5.49 -11.72
N GLY A 59 -0.33 4.73 -10.95
CA GLY A 59 0.92 4.14 -11.41
C GLY A 59 0.73 3.20 -12.61
N LEU A 60 -0.34 2.40 -12.60
CA LEU A 60 -0.68 1.47 -13.65
C LEU A 60 -1.14 2.20 -14.93
N ILE A 61 -2.03 3.20 -14.79
CA ILE A 61 -2.48 4.04 -15.91
C ILE A 61 -1.29 4.72 -16.58
N ALA A 62 -0.39 5.34 -15.79
CA ALA A 62 0.81 5.98 -16.30
C ALA A 62 1.74 4.98 -17.03
N LEU A 63 1.82 3.74 -16.55
CA LEU A 63 2.58 2.68 -17.22
C LEU A 63 1.95 2.31 -18.58
N ILE A 64 0.63 2.14 -18.62
CA ILE A 64 -0.11 1.81 -19.85
C ILE A 64 0.07 2.91 -20.89
N ILE A 65 -0.17 4.18 -20.52
CA ILE A 65 0.01 5.33 -21.41
C ILE A 65 1.43 5.36 -22.00
N ARG A 66 2.45 5.16 -21.16
CA ARG A 66 3.85 5.11 -21.60
C ARG A 66 4.15 3.96 -22.56
N ARG A 67 3.48 2.81 -22.40
CA ARG A 67 3.67 1.64 -23.27
C ARG A 67 2.98 1.84 -24.62
N VAL A 68 1.77 2.40 -24.64
CA VAL A 68 1.04 2.70 -25.89
C VAL A 68 1.82 3.72 -26.72
N ARG A 69 2.17 4.87 -26.14
CA ARG A 69 2.95 5.91 -26.86
C ARG A 69 4.29 5.42 -27.40
N LYS A 70 4.93 4.44 -26.74
CA LYS A 70 6.19 3.86 -27.24
C LYS A 70 6.00 2.99 -28.48
N ARG A 71 4.84 2.32 -28.63
CA ARG A 71 4.54 1.49 -29.79
C ARG A 71 4.25 2.33 -31.03
N ASP A 72 3.64 3.49 -30.88
CA ASP A 72 3.30 4.37 -32.01
C ASP A 72 4.52 5.02 -32.69
N ILE A 73 5.72 4.94 -32.09
CA ILE A 73 6.95 5.62 -32.55
C ILE A 73 7.96 4.60 -33.15
N THR A 74 7.66 3.30 -33.12
CA THR A 74 8.50 2.21 -33.65
C THR A 74 7.76 1.47 -34.75
#